data_AF-A0A6I7X305-F1
#
_entry.id   AF-A0A6I7X305-F1
#
_cell.length_a   1.000
_cell.length_b   1.000
_cell.length_c   1.000
_cell.angle_alpha   90.00
_cell.angle_beta   90.00
_cell.angle_gamma   90.00
#
_symmetry.space_group_name_H-M   'P 1'
#
loop_
_entity.id
_entity.type
_entity.pdbx_description
1 polymer ?
#
loop_
_entity_poly.entity_id
_entity_poly.type
_entity_poly.pdbx_seq_one_letter_code
_entity_poly.pdbx_strand_id
1 'polypeptide(L)' 'VAASIHNLHFIPVDNEIAVQSVCLPGDFHPDLADRIITALARYYSAPLVTSDSKIQDYKYVQTTWSQRHNTLNFG' A
#
# COMPACT_ATOMS: atom_id res chain seq x y z
N VAL A 1 11.35 -17.86 -5.79
CA VAL A 1 10.15 -17.14 -6.29
C VAL A 1 9.42 -16.56 -5.10
N ALA A 2 8.76 -15.40 -5.20
CA ALA A 2 8.07 -14.78 -4.04
C ALA A 2 7.16 -15.77 -3.28
N ALA A 3 6.53 -16.70 -3.99
CA ALA A 3 5.70 -17.76 -3.43
C ALA A 3 6.39 -18.73 -2.45
N SER A 4 7.73 -18.74 -2.34
CA SER A 4 8.44 -19.56 -1.34
C SER A 4 8.63 -18.85 0.01
N ILE A 5 8.19 -17.60 0.16
CA ILE A 5 8.33 -16.83 1.39
C ILE A 5 7.26 -17.28 2.38
N HIS A 6 7.69 -17.71 3.57
CA HIS A 6 6.78 -18.07 4.65
C HIS A 6 5.98 -16.84 5.10
N ASN A 7 4.66 -17.00 5.28
CA ASN A 7 3.69 -15.94 5.60
C ASN A 7 3.49 -14.87 4.52
N LEU A 8 3.85 -15.15 3.25
CA LEU A 8 3.42 -14.34 2.11
C LEU A 8 2.11 -14.91 1.54
N HIS A 9 1.09 -14.05 1.42
CA HIS A 9 -0.18 -14.40 0.78
C HIS A 9 -0.41 -13.53 -0.46
N PHE A 10 -0.75 -14.16 -1.58
CA PHE A 10 -1.23 -13.44 -2.76
C PHE A 10 -2.73 -13.27 -2.65
N ILE A 11 -3.19 -12.03 -2.72
CA ILE A 11 -4.62 -11.71 -2.72
C ILE A 11 -5.03 -11.40 -4.17
N PRO A 12 -6.00 -12.13 -4.74
CA PRO A 12 -6.54 -11.79 -6.05
C PRO A 12 -7.33 -10.48 -5.98
N VAL A 13 -7.33 -9.72 -7.07
CA VAL A 13 -8.23 -8.58 -7.24
C VAL A 13 -9.58 -9.12 -7.66
N ASP A 14 -10.54 -9.15 -6.73
CA ASP A 14 -11.93 -9.51 -7.02
C ASP A 14 -12.76 -8.29 -7.45
N ASN A 15 -14.04 -8.52 -7.73
CA ASN A 15 -14.96 -7.47 -8.16
C ASN A 15 -15.13 -6.38 -7.11
N GLU A 16 -15.08 -6.72 -5.82
CA GLU A 16 -15.25 -5.76 -4.74
C GLU A 16 -14.05 -4.82 -4.66
N ILE A 17 -12.82 -5.36 -4.69
CA ILE A 17 -11.59 -4.57 -4.74
C ILE A 17 -11.54 -3.71 -6.01
N ALA A 18 -11.95 -4.27 -7.15
CA ALA A 18 -11.98 -3.55 -8.43
C ALA A 18 -12.89 -2.31 -8.35
N VAL A 19 -14.12 -2.46 -7.84
CA VAL A 19 -15.05 -1.34 -7.65
C VAL A 19 -14.51 -0.33 -6.64
N GLN A 20 -13.96 -0.78 -5.51
CA GLN A 20 -13.40 0.14 -4.51
C GLN A 20 -12.22 0.96 -5.04
N SER A 21 -11.41 0.41 -5.95
CA SER A 21 -10.28 1.13 -6.57
C SER A 21 -10.72 2.37 -7.35
N VAL A 22 -11.90 2.34 -7.99
CA VAL A 22 -12.45 3.50 -8.72
C VAL A 22 -13.28 4.43 -7.82
N CYS A 23 -13.69 3.96 -6.65
CA CYS A 23 -14.50 4.70 -5.67
C CYS A 23 -13.71 5.25 -4.47
N LEU A 24 -12.39 5.39 -4.57
CA LEU A 24 -11.57 5.99 -3.52
C LEU A 24 -12.04 7.42 -3.20
N PRO A 25 -12.22 7.78 -1.91
CA PRO A 25 -12.69 9.09 -1.50
C PRO A 25 -11.66 10.19 -1.76
N GLY A 26 -12.14 11.36 -2.17
CA GLY A 26 -11.30 12.51 -2.48
C GLY A 26 -10.46 12.34 -3.73
N ASP A 27 -9.53 13.26 -3.94
CA ASP A 27 -8.59 13.19 -5.06
C ASP A 27 -7.49 12.18 -4.74
N PHE A 28 -7.28 11.25 -5.68
CA PHE A 28 -6.24 10.24 -5.59
C PHE A 28 -5.50 10.13 -6.94
N HIS A 29 -4.27 9.62 -6.91
CA HIS A 29 -3.44 9.43 -8.09
C HIS A 29 -4.21 8.70 -9.22
N PRO A 30 -4.15 9.15 -10.49
CA PRO A 30 -4.81 8.47 -11.60
C PRO A 30 -4.27 7.06 -11.94
N ASP A 31 -3.17 6.61 -11.35
CA ASP A 31 -2.59 5.31 -11.70
C ASP A 31 -3.47 4.15 -11.18
N LEU A 32 -3.77 3.19 -12.06
CA LEU A 32 -4.67 2.09 -11.72
C LEU A 32 -4.05 1.12 -10.70
N ALA A 33 -2.75 0.85 -10.78
CA ALA A 33 -2.10 -0.08 -9.87
C ALA A 33 -2.06 0.49 -8.45
N ASP A 34 -1.73 1.77 -8.30
CA ASP A 34 -1.75 2.47 -7.01
C ASP A 34 -3.16 2.45 -6.39
N ARG A 35 -4.19 2.63 -7.23
CA ARG A 35 -5.60 2.60 -6.79
C ARG A 35 -6.02 1.21 -6.31
N ILE A 36 -5.65 0.16 -7.04
CA ILE A 36 -5.96 -1.22 -6.65
C ILE A 36 -5.24 -1.57 -5.35
N ILE A 37 -3.95 -1.25 -5.23
CA ILE A 37 -3.15 -1.51 -4.02
C ILE A 37 -3.72 -0.74 -2.82
N THR A 38 -4.11 0.51 -3.01
CA THR A 38 -4.71 1.36 -1.97
C THR A 38 -6.07 0.85 -1.54
N ALA A 39 -6.93 0.45 -2.48
CA ALA A 39 -8.23 -0.16 -2.18
C ALA A 39 -8.08 -1.47 -1.40
N LEU A 40 -7.12 -2.32 -1.79
CA LEU A 40 -6.82 -3.56 -1.09
C LEU A 40 -6.39 -3.32 0.36
N ALA A 41 -5.47 -2.38 0.59
CA ALA A 41 -5.02 -2.03 1.94
C ALA A 41 -6.18 -1.52 2.82
N ARG A 42 -7.06 -0.69 2.25
CA ARG A 42 -8.26 -0.21 2.94
C ARG A 42 -9.27 -1.31 3.24
N TYR A 43 -9.49 -2.22 2.29
CA TYR A 43 -10.40 -3.34 2.44
C TYR A 43 -10.04 -4.20 3.66
N TYR A 44 -8.75 -4.51 3.81
CA TYR A 44 -8.24 -5.28 4.96
C TYR A 44 -7.94 -4.44 6.19
N SER A 45 -8.16 -3.12 6.15
CA SER A 45 -7.74 -2.18 7.21
C SER A 45 -6.27 -2.35 7.62
N ALA A 46 -5.41 -2.65 6.64
CA ALA A 46 -4.00 -2.96 6.84
C ALA A 46 -3.12 -1.75 6.46
N PRO A 47 -2.02 -1.48 7.19
CA PRO A 47 -1.04 -0.49 6.78
C PRO A 47 -0.39 -0.85 5.44
N LEU A 48 -0.40 0.08 4.49
CA LEU A 48 0.27 -0.07 3.20
C LEU A 48 1.75 0.29 3.33
N VAL A 49 2.63 -0.67 3.04
CA VAL A 49 4.07 -0.44 2.97
C VAL A 49 4.40 0.20 1.62
N THR A 50 4.83 1.46 1.59
CA THR A 50 5.15 2.16 0.34
C THR A 50 6.13 3.31 0.56
N SER A 51 7.07 3.49 -0.37
CA SER A 51 7.93 4.68 -0.42
C SER A 51 7.31 5.84 -1.19
N ASP A 52 6.17 5.63 -1.84
CA ASP A 52 5.53 6.65 -2.67
C ASP A 52 4.88 7.73 -1.80
N SER A 53 5.38 8.96 -1.92
CA SER A 53 4.90 10.09 -1.11
C SER A 53 3.46 10.47 -1.41
N LYS A 54 2.97 10.28 -2.64
CA LYS A 54 1.57 10.61 -2.99
C LYS A 54 0.60 9.68 -2.29
N ILE A 55 0.97 8.41 -2.13
CA ILE A 55 0.17 7.44 -1.36
C ILE A 55 0.30 7.72 0.14
N GLN A 56 1.49 8.09 0.62
CA GLN A 56 1.68 8.49 2.03
C GLN A 56 0.86 9.72 2.42
N ASP A 57 0.72 10.69 1.51
CA ASP A 57 -0.07 11.91 1.71
C ASP A 57 -1.59 11.66 1.63
N TYR A 58 -2.01 10.47 1.17
CA TYR A 58 -3.42 10.13 1.05
C TYR A 58 -4.03 9.72 2.40
N LYS A 59 -4.67 10.69 3.08
CA LYS A 59 -5.21 10.55 4.45
C LYS A 59 -6.19 9.40 4.70
N TYR A 60 -6.72 8.77 3.65
CA TYR A 60 -7.73 7.71 3.79
C TYR A 60 -7.14 6.29 3.69
N VAL A 61 -5.82 6.15 3.71
CA VAL A 61 -5.12 4.86 3.88
C VAL A 61 -4.02 5.03 4.92
N GLN A 62 -3.86 4.04 5.80
CA GLN A 62 -2.71 4.03 6.72
C GLN A 62 -1.48 3.56 5.94
N THR A 63 -0.37 4.28 6.07
CA THR A 63 0.88 3.92 5.40
C THR A 63 2.01 3.74 6.41
N THR A 64 3.00 2.95 6.04
CA THR A 64 4.25 2.84 6.78
C THR A 64 5.43 2.74 5.81
N TRP A 65 6.51 3.41 6.16
CA TRP A 65 7.77 3.30 5.45
C TRP A 65 8.90 3.42 6.45
N SER A 66 9.81 2.44 6.47
CA SER A 66 10.98 2.49 7.34
C SER A 66 12.19 2.92 6.51
N GLN A 67 12.72 4.10 6.81
CA GLN A 67 14.03 4.53 6.35
C GLN A 67 15.08 3.83 7.22
N ARG A 68 15.91 2.96 6.64
CA ARG A 68 17.04 2.39 7.35
C ARG A 68 18.10 3.49 7.52
N HIS A 69 18.06 4.22 8.64
CA HIS A 69 19.15 5.13 9.02
C HIS A 69 20.41 4.30 9.32
N ASN A 70 21.36 4.30 8.37
CA ASN A 70 22.71 3.84 8.62
C ASN A 70 23.58 5.00 9.10
N THR A 71 23.50 5.31 10.40
CA THR A 71 24.54 6.11 11.08
C THR A 71 24.75 5.59 12.49
N LEU A 72 25.45 4.47 12.63
CA LEU A 72 26.19 4.21 13.85
C LEU A 72 27.53 4.94 13.73
N ASN A 73 27.54 6.23 14.05
CA ASN A 73 28.76 6.91 14.48
C ASN A 73 29.06 6.40 15.89
N PHE A 74 29.88 5.36 15.98
CA PHE A 74 30.57 5.05 17.22
C PHE A 74 31.71 6.08 17.35
N GLY A 75 31.53 7.02 18.27
CA GLY A 75 32.62 7.86 18.77
C GLY A 75 33.57 7.07 19.67
#